data_AF-A0A0T6AWL8-F1
#
_entry.id   AF-A0A0T6AWL8-F1
#
_cell.length_a   1.000
_cell.length_b   1.000
_cell.length_c   1.000
_cell.angle_alpha   90.00
_cell.angle_beta   90.00
_cell.angle_gamma   90.00
#
_symmetry.space_group_name_H-M   'P 1'
#
loop_
_entity.id
_entity.type
_entity.pdbx_description
1 polymer ?
#
loop_
_entity_poly.entity_id
_entity_poly.type
_entity_poly.pdbx_seq_one_letter_code
_entity_poly.pdbx_strand_id
1 'polypeptide(L)'
;MSKRNVTYIKPEEPAFLKKIKEQVGYTEGPTVNTKRENLNPVEPEDLEDTAEEQPTVVVLQTGDLTAEEAAEVNKQREEAPADLTKPIVFRAKSKNKDEKGEGLLSKNKRPLVAKETKSKKIKASLLSFDQEEEDN
;
A
#
# COMPACT_ATOMS: atom_id res chain seq x y z
N MET A 1 1.92 -41.25 -0.07
CA MET A 1 1.95 -39.97 -0.79
C MET A 1 2.13 -40.25 -2.28
N SER A 2 1.03 -40.38 -3.03
CA SER A 2 1.08 -40.68 -4.46
C SER A 2 1.52 -39.43 -5.22
N LYS A 3 2.73 -39.45 -5.79
CA LYS A 3 3.24 -38.38 -6.65
C LYS A 3 2.45 -38.40 -7.95
N ARG A 4 1.49 -37.49 -8.10
CA ARG A 4 0.73 -37.30 -9.35
C ARG A 4 1.60 -36.50 -10.32
N ASN A 5 2.39 -37.21 -11.13
CA ASN A 5 3.17 -36.58 -12.20
C ASN A 5 2.22 -36.24 -13.36
N VAL A 6 1.53 -35.10 -13.27
CA VAL A 6 0.66 -34.60 -14.35
C VAL A 6 1.49 -33.69 -15.26
N THR A 7 1.72 -34.12 -16.50
CA THR A 7 2.34 -33.32 -17.55
C THR A 7 1.26 -32.75 -18.45
N TYR A 8 1.20 -31.43 -18.58
CA TYR A 8 0.31 -30.75 -19.52
C TYR A 8 1.01 -30.59 -20.86
N ILE A 9 0.40 -31.10 -21.92
CA ILE A 9 0.83 -30.89 -23.32
C ILE A 9 -0.27 -30.07 -23.97
N LYS A 10 0.05 -28.85 -24.44
CA LYS A 10 -0.90 -28.02 -25.20
C LYS A 10 -0.93 -28.56 -26.65
N PRO A 11 -2.00 -29.23 -27.11
CA PRO A 11 -2.10 -29.68 -28.49
C PRO A 11 -2.18 -28.47 -29.43
N GLU A 12 -1.76 -28.66 -30.68
CA GLU A 12 -1.91 -27.62 -31.69
C GLU A 12 -3.38 -27.29 -31.97
N GLU A 13 -3.65 -26.01 -32.18
CA GLU A 13 -5.01 -25.57 -32.52
C GLU A 13 -5.43 -26.10 -33.90
N PRO A 14 -6.69 -26.55 -34.05
CA PRO A 14 -7.21 -27.02 -35.32
C PRO A 14 -7.26 -25.88 -36.36
N ALA A 15 -7.06 -26.23 -37.63
CA ALA A 15 -6.97 -25.27 -38.74
C ALA A 15 -8.20 -24.35 -38.88
N PHE A 16 -9.39 -24.80 -38.45
CA PHE A 16 -10.60 -23.99 -38.44
C PHE A 16 -10.51 -22.81 -37.45
N LEU A 17 -10.04 -23.06 -36.22
CA LEU A 17 -9.90 -22.00 -35.21
C LEU A 17 -8.79 -21.02 -35.57
N LYS A 18 -7.70 -21.50 -36.17
CA LYS A 18 -6.61 -20.64 -36.69
C LYS A 18 -7.14 -19.61 -37.69
N LYS A 19 -7.89 -20.06 -38.70
CA LYS A 19 -8.51 -19.17 -39.71
C LYS A 19 -9.45 -18.15 -39.11
N ILE A 20 -10.28 -18.55 -38.15
CA ILE A 20 -11.22 -17.63 -37.49
C ILE A 20 -10.47 -16.58 -36.66
N LYS A 21 -9.45 -16.99 -35.89
CA LYS A 21 -8.62 -16.07 -35.10
C LYS A 21 -7.89 -15.06 -35.99
N GLU A 22 -7.37 -15.51 -37.12
CA GLU A 22 -6.75 -14.65 -38.13
C GLU A 22 -7.73 -13.65 -38.73
N GLN A 23 -8.94 -14.09 -39.10
CA GLN A 23 -9.98 -13.21 -39.65
C GLN A 23 -10.47 -12.15 -38.65
N VAL A 24 -10.52 -12.50 -37.36
CA VAL A 24 -10.99 -11.61 -36.28
C VAL A 24 -9.85 -10.76 -35.70
N GLY A 25 -8.60 -11.01 -36.10
CA GLY A 25 -7.43 -10.31 -35.55
C GLY A 25 -7.20 -10.63 -34.06
N TYR A 26 -7.56 -11.83 -33.63
CA TYR A 26 -7.45 -12.23 -32.23
C TYR A 26 -5.98 -12.36 -31.81
N THR A 27 -5.55 -11.54 -30.85
CA THR A 27 -4.28 -11.67 -30.15
C THR A 27 -4.49 -12.45 -28.86
N GLU A 28 -3.68 -13.48 -28.61
CA GLU A 28 -3.73 -14.24 -27.36
C GLU A 28 -3.43 -13.28 -26.20
N GLY A 29 -4.28 -13.31 -25.16
CA GLY A 29 -4.19 -12.38 -24.03
C GLY A 29 -2.90 -12.56 -23.21
N PRO A 30 -2.67 -11.67 -22.22
CA PRO A 30 -1.48 -11.71 -21.39
C PRO A 30 -1.34 -13.08 -20.70
N THR A 31 -0.29 -13.80 -21.09
CA THR A 31 0.04 -15.12 -20.53
C THR A 31 0.84 -14.96 -19.24
N VAL A 32 0.98 -16.00 -18.42
CA VAL A 32 1.81 -15.97 -17.19
C VAL A 32 3.23 -15.43 -17.44
N ASN A 33 3.80 -15.66 -18.63
CA ASN A 33 5.11 -15.13 -19.01
C ASN A 33 5.14 -13.60 -19.11
N THR A 34 4.03 -12.94 -19.47
CA THR A 34 3.94 -11.47 -19.52
C THR A 34 4.18 -10.82 -18.16
N LYS A 35 3.90 -11.54 -17.06
CA LYS A 35 4.23 -11.06 -15.70
C LYS A 35 5.72 -11.05 -15.39
N ARG A 36 6.53 -11.79 -16.17
CA ARG A 36 7.98 -11.91 -16.01
C ARG A 36 8.74 -11.05 -17.02
N GLU A 37 8.03 -10.37 -17.90
CA GLU A 37 8.66 -9.45 -18.84
C GLU A 37 9.24 -8.27 -18.05
N ASN A 38 10.45 -7.87 -18.42
CA ASN A 38 11.03 -6.65 -17.89
C ASN A 38 10.29 -5.49 -18.53
N LEU A 39 9.37 -4.89 -17.78
CA LEU A 39 8.75 -3.64 -18.18
C LEU A 39 9.83 -2.55 -18.26
N ASN A 40 9.58 -1.55 -19.11
CA ASN A 40 10.46 -0.39 -19.20
C ASN A 40 10.62 0.26 -17.81
N PRO A 41 11.78 0.87 -17.53
CA PRO A 41 11.96 1.62 -16.29
C PRO A 41 10.87 2.69 -16.19
N VAL A 42 10.31 2.82 -15.00
CA VAL A 42 9.34 3.88 -14.66
C VAL A 42 10.02 5.23 -14.92
N GLU A 43 9.36 6.10 -15.68
CA GLU A 43 9.90 7.43 -15.96
C GLU A 43 9.78 8.30 -14.71
N PRO A 44 10.68 9.27 -14.47
CA PRO A 44 10.57 10.14 -13.30
C PRO A 44 9.23 10.87 -13.24
N GLU A 45 8.64 11.20 -14.40
CA GLU A 45 7.33 11.83 -14.52
C GLU A 45 6.19 10.95 -13.98
N ASP A 46 6.31 9.62 -14.05
CA ASP A 46 5.32 8.68 -13.49
C ASP A 46 5.35 8.63 -11.96
N LEU A 47 6.44 9.10 -11.34
CA LEU A 47 6.64 9.10 -9.89
C LEU A 47 6.26 10.45 -9.25
N GLU A 48 6.09 11.49 -10.06
CA GLU A 48 5.75 12.83 -9.58
C GLU A 48 4.23 12.98 -9.42
N ASP A 49 3.81 13.46 -8.26
CA ASP A 49 2.40 13.76 -7.99
C ASP A 49 1.90 14.83 -8.96
N THR A 50 0.73 14.58 -9.57
CA THR A 50 0.09 15.52 -10.48
C THR A 50 -0.46 16.74 -9.75
N ALA A 51 -0.69 17.84 -10.47
CA ALA A 51 -1.24 19.07 -9.87
C ALA A 51 -2.62 18.89 -9.19
N GLU A 52 -3.38 17.87 -9.60
CA GLU A 52 -4.68 17.52 -9.00
C GLU A 52 -4.54 16.75 -7.68
N GLU A 53 -3.42 16.06 -7.47
CA GLU A 53 -3.12 15.30 -6.25
C GLU A 53 -2.53 16.18 -5.13
N GLN A 54 -2.01 17.37 -5.50
CA GLN A 54 -1.47 18.33 -4.54
C GLN A 54 -2.57 18.93 -3.63
N PRO A 55 -2.28 19.13 -2.33
CA PRO A 55 -3.26 19.67 -1.41
C PRO A 55 -3.59 21.13 -1.72
N THR A 56 -4.88 21.50 -1.59
CA THR A 56 -5.30 22.89 -1.73
C THR A 56 -4.87 23.71 -0.50
N VAL A 57 -4.02 24.71 -0.72
CA VAL A 57 -3.56 25.63 0.34
C VAL A 57 -4.49 26.84 0.41
N VAL A 58 -5.08 27.10 1.58
CA VAL A 58 -5.97 28.25 1.82
C VAL A 58 -5.40 29.09 2.96
N VAL A 59 -5.15 30.38 2.68
CA VAL A 59 -4.66 31.37 3.66
C VAL A 59 -5.87 32.04 4.31
N LEU A 60 -6.03 31.90 5.63
CA LEU A 60 -7.13 32.49 6.39
C LEU A 60 -6.65 33.66 7.27
N GLN A 61 -5.42 33.57 7.79
CA GLN A 61 -4.82 34.54 8.71
C GLN A 61 -3.49 35.09 8.18
N THR A 62 -3.06 36.25 8.66
CA THR A 62 -1.84 36.96 8.23
C THR A 62 -0.52 36.31 8.70
N GLY A 63 -0.54 35.02 9.00
CA GLY A 63 0.62 34.20 9.36
C GLY A 63 0.57 32.79 8.80
N ASP A 64 -0.45 32.45 8.01
CA ASP A 64 -0.50 31.18 7.31
C ASP A 64 0.49 31.20 6.13
N LEU A 65 1.08 30.04 5.83
CA LEU A 65 2.01 29.91 4.71
C LEU A 65 1.25 30.07 3.39
N THR A 66 1.84 30.85 2.49
CA THR A 66 1.37 30.93 1.11
C THR A 66 1.71 29.66 0.35
N ALA A 67 1.07 29.45 -0.81
CA ALA A 67 1.26 28.23 -1.60
C ALA A 67 2.73 28.02 -2.02
N GLU A 68 3.45 29.10 -2.31
CA GLU A 68 4.88 29.05 -2.71
C GLU A 68 5.77 28.64 -1.52
N GLU A 69 5.56 29.25 -0.35
CA GLU A 69 6.32 28.94 0.85
C GLU A 69 6.05 27.52 1.35
N ALA A 70 4.80 27.04 1.25
CA ALA A 70 4.44 25.67 1.61
C ALA A 70 5.15 24.65 0.71
N ALA A 71 5.21 24.92 -0.60
CA ALA A 71 5.91 24.05 -1.55
C ALA A 71 7.42 24.02 -1.26
N GLU A 72 8.04 25.16 -0.95
CA GLU A 72 9.46 25.23 -0.64
C GLU A 72 9.81 24.50 0.67
N VAL A 73 8.99 24.62 1.71
CA VAL A 73 9.17 23.89 2.97
C VAL A 73 9.05 22.37 2.77
N ASN A 74 8.14 21.91 1.91
CA ASN A 74 8.01 20.48 1.61
C ASN A 74 9.23 19.94 0.86
N LYS A 75 9.69 20.64 -0.18
CA LYS A 75 10.91 20.28 -0.93
C LYS A 75 12.13 20.18 0.00
N GLN A 76 12.32 21.19 0.86
CA GLN A 76 13.42 21.17 1.83
C GLN A 76 13.34 19.99 2.82
N ARG A 77 12.14 19.54 3.19
CA ARG A 77 11.96 18.40 4.09
C ARG A 77 12.21 17.05 3.40
N GLU A 78 11.84 16.92 2.14
CA GLU A 78 12.06 15.71 1.34
C GLU A 78 13.53 15.53 0.98
N GLU A 79 14.22 16.63 0.66
CA GLU A 79 15.65 16.62 0.34
C GLU A 79 16.55 16.59 1.59
N ALA A 80 16.04 17.00 2.76
CA ALA A 80 16.85 17.03 3.98
C ALA A 80 17.25 15.61 4.42
N PRO A 81 18.56 15.34 4.62
CA PRO A 81 19.01 14.04 5.10
C PRO A 81 18.46 13.77 6.50
N ALA A 82 18.07 12.52 6.74
CA ALA A 82 17.56 12.10 8.04
C ALA A 82 18.60 12.35 9.15
N ASP A 83 18.16 12.94 10.26
CA ASP A 83 19.00 13.18 11.43
C ASP A 83 19.31 11.85 12.14
N LEU A 84 20.47 11.26 11.80
CA LEU A 84 20.95 9.99 12.34
C LEU A 84 21.28 10.04 13.85
N THR A 85 21.30 11.23 14.47
CA THR A 85 21.57 11.35 15.91
C THR A 85 20.39 10.88 16.77
N LYS A 86 19.19 10.86 16.20
CA LYS A 86 17.95 10.48 16.90
C LYS A 86 17.57 9.04 16.58
N PRO A 87 17.22 8.22 17.58
CA PRO A 87 16.76 6.86 17.34
C PRO A 87 15.41 6.86 16.62
N ILE A 88 15.26 5.98 15.63
CA ILE A 88 14.00 5.78 14.91
C ILE A 88 13.02 5.05 15.84
N VAL A 89 11.93 5.73 16.22
CA VAL A 89 10.88 5.14 17.08
C VAL A 89 9.58 5.04 16.28
N PHE A 90 9.16 3.80 16.00
CA PHE A 90 7.87 3.54 15.37
C PHE A 90 6.76 3.67 16.41
N ARG A 91 5.86 4.65 16.22
CA ARG A 91 4.64 4.78 17.01
C ARG A 91 3.45 4.27 16.20
N ALA A 92 2.65 3.40 16.80
CA ALA A 92 1.37 3.02 16.23
C ALA A 92 0.46 4.24 16.13
N LYS A 93 -0.30 4.36 15.03
CA LYS A 93 -1.27 5.43 14.82
C LYS A 93 -2.29 5.41 15.95
N SER A 94 -2.31 6.44 16.80
CA SER A 94 -3.38 6.61 17.78
C SER A 94 -4.68 6.88 17.01
N LYS A 95 -5.72 6.09 17.26
CA LYS A 95 -7.06 6.42 16.76
C LYS A 95 -7.42 7.81 17.29
N ASN A 96 -7.69 8.73 16.36
CA ASN A 96 -7.91 10.15 16.63
C ASN A 96 -8.82 10.37 17.84
N LYS A 97 -8.29 11.05 18.86
CA LYS A 97 -9.11 11.94 19.69
C LYS A 97 -8.78 13.33 19.21
N ASP A 98 -9.78 14.00 18.66
CA ASP A 98 -9.70 15.41 18.28
C ASP A 98 -9.32 16.24 19.49
N GLU A 99 -8.12 16.83 19.53
CA GLU A 99 -7.89 18.02 20.36
C GLU A 99 -6.91 18.95 19.64
N LYS A 100 -7.37 20.18 19.43
CA LYS A 100 -6.54 21.34 19.16
C LYS A 100 -5.52 21.50 20.28
N GLY A 101 -4.33 22.01 19.95
CA GLY A 101 -3.49 22.63 20.97
C GLY A 101 -2.00 22.41 20.75
N GLU A 102 -1.36 23.50 20.36
CA GLU A 102 0.03 23.82 20.66
C GLU A 102 0.60 23.22 21.96
N GLY A 103 1.82 22.67 21.85
CA GLY A 103 2.88 22.97 22.82
C GLY A 103 2.89 22.31 24.20
N LEU A 104 4.13 21.98 24.62
CA LEU A 104 4.63 21.91 25.99
C LEU A 104 4.55 20.55 26.72
N LEU A 105 5.74 19.95 26.82
CA LEU A 105 6.34 19.33 28.01
C LEU A 105 5.40 19.21 29.24
N SER A 106 5.08 17.98 29.65
CA SER A 106 4.87 17.70 31.06
C SER A 106 5.62 16.42 31.47
N LYS A 107 6.66 16.65 32.27
CA LYS A 107 7.34 15.64 33.07
C LYS A 107 6.30 15.02 34.00
N ASN A 108 6.27 13.69 34.11
CA ASN A 108 6.14 13.02 35.40
C ASN A 108 6.72 11.61 35.37
N LYS A 109 7.64 11.37 36.31
CA LYS A 109 8.37 10.12 36.54
C LYS A 109 7.58 9.22 37.52
N ARG A 110 7.35 7.97 37.09
CA ARG A 110 7.31 6.70 37.89
C ARG A 110 6.09 6.45 38.82
N PRO A 111 5.80 5.20 39.25
CA PRO A 111 6.53 3.94 39.03
C PRO A 111 5.70 2.78 38.42
N LEU A 112 6.46 1.76 38.01
CA LEU A 112 6.03 0.44 37.59
C LEU A 112 5.19 -0.24 38.68
N VAL A 113 3.95 -0.61 38.35
CA VAL A 113 3.22 -1.66 39.08
C VAL A 113 2.57 -2.57 38.05
N ALA A 114 3.02 -3.81 38.03
CA ALA A 114 2.55 -4.88 37.18
C ALA A 114 1.03 -5.04 37.30
N LYS A 115 0.34 -5.08 36.15
CA LYS A 115 -1.07 -5.45 36.08
C LYS A 115 -1.24 -6.53 35.01
N GLU A 116 -1.14 -7.75 35.49
CA GLU A 116 -1.74 -9.00 35.03
C GLU A 116 -2.31 -9.03 33.60
N THR A 117 -1.66 -9.82 32.76
CA THR A 117 -2.10 -10.21 31.42
C THR A 117 -3.29 -11.17 31.50
N LYS A 118 -4.51 -10.64 31.50
CA LYS A 118 -5.70 -11.45 31.14
C LYS A 118 -5.77 -11.57 29.63
N SER A 119 -5.26 -12.69 29.10
CA SER A 119 -5.38 -13.07 27.70
C SER A 119 -6.86 -13.20 27.33
N LYS A 120 -7.37 -12.25 26.53
CA LYS A 120 -8.70 -12.35 25.94
C LYS A 120 -8.64 -13.46 24.88
N LYS A 121 -9.33 -14.56 25.16
CA LYS A 121 -9.56 -15.69 24.26
C LYS A 121 -10.17 -15.15 22.95
N ILE A 122 -9.39 -15.13 21.88
CA ILE A 122 -9.87 -14.78 20.55
C ILE A 122 -10.85 -15.89 20.15
N LYS A 123 -12.11 -15.55 19.92
CA LYS A 123 -13.08 -16.49 19.34
C LYS A 123 -12.60 -16.78 17.92
N ALA A 124 -12.33 -18.05 17.63
CA ALA A 124 -12.00 -18.49 16.28
C ALA A 124 -13.17 -18.17 15.32
N SER A 125 -12.82 -17.92 14.06
CA SER A 125 -13.65 -17.34 12.99
C SER A 125 -13.73 -15.80 13.00
N LEU A 126 -12.63 -15.15 12.61
CA LEU A 126 -12.61 -13.76 12.12
C LEU A 126 -12.70 -13.69 10.58
N LEU A 127 -12.82 -14.84 9.92
CA LEU A 127 -12.82 -14.98 8.48
C LEU A 127 -13.90 -16.01 8.14
N SER A 128 -15.03 -15.53 7.60
CA SER A 128 -16.17 -16.33 7.16
C SER A 128 -15.98 -16.90 5.75
N PHE A 129 -14.73 -17.13 5.33
CA PHE A 129 -14.42 -17.55 3.95
C PHE A 129 -14.41 -19.07 3.76
N ASP A 130 -14.63 -19.85 4.83
CA ASP A 130 -14.49 -21.32 4.82
C ASP A 130 -15.75 -22.05 5.33
N GLN A 131 -16.92 -21.38 5.27
CA GLN A 131 -18.19 -21.93 5.79
C GLN A 131 -19.27 -22.13 4.71
N GLU A 132 -18.88 -22.15 3.43
CA GLU A 132 -19.75 -22.55 2.32
C GLU A 132 -19.01 -23.56 1.44
N GLU A 133 -18.82 -24.80 1.93
CA GLU A 133 -18.67 -25.99 1.08
C GLU A 133 -18.75 -27.28 1.92
N GLU A 134 -19.83 -27.45 2.68
CA GLU A 134 -20.24 -28.75 3.22
C GLU A 134 -21.77 -28.82 3.22
N ASP A 135 -22.36 -28.78 2.02
CA ASP A 135 -23.69 -29.34 1.66
C ASP A 135 -24.05 -28.99 0.20
N ASN A 136 -23.48 -29.76 -0.75
CA ASN A 136 -24.11 -30.22 -2.01
C ASN A 136 -23.15 -31.10 -2.84
#